data_AF-A0A4Q3AB61-F1
#
_entry.id   AF-A0A4Q3AB61-F1
#
_cell.length_a   1.000
_cell.length_b   1.000
_cell.length_c   1.000
_cell.angle_alpha   90.00
_cell.angle_beta   90.00
_cell.angle_gamma   90.00
#
_symmetry.space_group_name_H-M   'P 1'
#
loop_
_entity.id
_entity.type
_entity.pdbx_description
1 polymer ?
#
loop_
_entity_poly.entity_id
_entity_poly.type
_entity_poly.pdbx_seq_one_letter_code
_entity_poly.pdbx_strand_id
1 'polypeptide(L)'
;MNPVQINNIDHAGLRVRPGVGARFGDAVNQTAIHPAEFEEVQREFAIVFRRGAAGLQAYALLGLDRDQNLFVSDARWTSRYVPANHRRGPFSIGIAPG
;
A
#
# COMPACT_ATOMS: atom_id res chain seq x y z
N MET A 1 2.35 7.37 -12.70
CA MET A 1 1.22 7.93 -11.91
C MET A 1 1.44 9.43 -11.81
N ASN A 2 0.42 10.27 -12.00
CA ASN A 2 0.55 11.74 -11.93
C ASN A 2 -0.15 12.24 -10.65
N PRO A 3 0.55 12.39 -9.51
CA PRO A 3 -0.06 12.87 -8.28
C PRO A 3 -0.48 14.33 -8.42
N VAL A 4 -1.69 14.67 -7.97
CA VAL A 4 -2.24 16.04 -7.96
C VAL A 4 -2.63 16.40 -6.53
N GLN A 5 -2.37 17.65 -6.12
CA GLN A 5 -2.79 18.14 -4.81
C GLN A 5 -4.32 18.28 -4.76
N ILE A 6 -4.93 17.63 -3.77
CA ILE A 6 -6.38 17.75 -3.51
C ILE A 6 -6.67 19.10 -2.84
N ASN A 7 -7.70 19.78 -3.30
CA ASN A 7 -8.23 21.01 -2.69
C ASN A 7 -9.77 21.01 -2.72
N ASN A 8 -10.39 21.89 -1.92
CA ASN A 8 -11.85 21.95 -1.74
C ASN A 8 -12.62 22.63 -2.89
N ILE A 9 -11.93 23.21 -3.88
CA ILE A 9 -12.55 23.88 -5.03
C ILE A 9 -12.58 22.92 -6.21
N ASP A 10 -11.42 22.53 -6.73
CA ASP A 10 -11.28 21.69 -7.93
C ASP A 10 -11.78 20.26 -7.72
N HIS A 11 -11.69 19.76 -6.48
CA HIS A 11 -12.03 18.37 -6.15
C HIS A 11 -13.31 18.25 -5.31
N ALA A 12 -14.12 19.31 -5.21
CA ALA A 12 -15.35 19.35 -4.40
C ALA A 12 -16.33 18.20 -4.76
N GLY A 13 -16.42 17.85 -6.04
CA GLY A 13 -17.27 16.78 -6.56
C GLY A 13 -16.62 15.39 -6.58
N LEU A 14 -15.31 15.30 -6.35
CA LEU A 14 -14.60 14.02 -6.40
C LEU A 14 -14.93 13.18 -5.17
N ARG A 15 -15.08 11.85 -5.35
CA ARG A 15 -15.35 10.89 -4.28
C ARG A 15 -14.43 9.69 -4.42
N VAL A 16 -14.04 9.13 -3.28
CA VAL A 16 -13.26 7.88 -3.23
C VAL A 16 -14.18 6.74 -2.86
N ARG A 17 -14.13 5.66 -3.65
CA ARG A 17 -14.77 4.39 -3.32
C ARG A 17 -13.71 3.45 -2.75
N PRO A 18 -13.64 3.24 -1.42
CA PRO A 18 -12.72 2.27 -0.85
C PRO A 18 -13.13 0.85 -1.21
N GLY A 19 -12.17 -0.07 -1.13
CA GLY A 19 -12.42 -1.50 -1.15
C GLY A 19 -11.12 -2.28 -1.33
N VAL A 20 -11.26 -3.59 -1.42
CA VAL A 20 -10.14 -4.52 -1.42
C VAL A 20 -10.18 -5.42 -2.65
N GLY A 21 -9.02 -5.72 -3.22
CA GLY A 21 -8.84 -6.62 -4.36
C GLY A 21 -8.08 -5.99 -5.52
N ALA A 22 -7.91 -6.76 -6.59
CA ALA A 22 -7.09 -6.37 -7.75
C ALA A 22 -7.45 -4.98 -8.32
N ARG A 23 -8.75 -4.66 -8.40
CA ARG A 23 -9.23 -3.36 -8.91
C ARG A 23 -8.82 -2.16 -8.04
N PHE A 24 -8.40 -2.40 -6.80
CA PHE A 24 -7.98 -1.40 -5.83
C PHE A 24 -6.47 -1.39 -5.61
N GLY A 25 -5.72 -2.19 -6.37
CA GLY A 25 -4.25 -2.25 -6.30
C GLY A 25 -3.71 -3.28 -5.30
N ASP A 26 -4.55 -4.16 -4.76
CA ASP A 26 -4.11 -5.17 -3.80
C ASP A 26 -3.52 -6.43 -4.45
N ALA A 27 -3.60 -6.56 -5.79
CA ALA A 27 -3.00 -7.66 -6.54
C ALA A 27 -1.49 -7.43 -6.75
N VAL A 28 -0.74 -7.44 -5.65
CA VAL A 28 0.72 -7.32 -5.64
C VAL A 28 1.30 -8.31 -4.63
N ASN A 29 2.46 -8.87 -4.95
CA ASN A 29 3.10 -9.91 -4.15
C ASN A 29 3.99 -9.39 -3.04
N GLN A 30 4.19 -8.09 -3.00
CA GLN A 30 4.97 -7.42 -1.98
C GLN A 30 4.61 -5.94 -1.95
N THR A 31 4.83 -5.32 -0.80
CA THR A 31 4.61 -3.89 -0.64
C THR A 31 5.70 -3.30 0.24
N ALA A 32 6.11 -2.07 -0.08
CA ALA A 32 7.07 -1.36 0.75
C ALA A 32 6.43 -1.06 2.12
N ILE A 33 7.22 -1.10 3.18
CA ILE A 33 6.77 -0.82 4.55
C ILE A 33 7.75 0.12 5.24
N HIS A 34 7.25 0.85 6.23
CA HIS A 34 8.07 1.77 7.02
C HIS A 34 8.41 1.17 8.39
N PRO A 35 9.55 1.53 9.01
CA PRO A 35 9.94 1.04 10.34
C PRO A 35 8.85 1.21 11.42
N ALA A 36 8.05 2.28 11.33
CA ALA A 36 6.94 2.54 12.23
C ALA A 36 5.83 1.47 12.19
N GLU A 37 5.81 0.60 11.18
CA GLU A 37 4.82 -0.46 11.01
C GLU A 37 5.37 -1.85 11.36
N PHE A 38 6.66 -1.99 11.66
CA PHE A 38 7.32 -3.31 11.77
C PHE A 38 6.71 -4.20 12.83
N GLU A 39 6.29 -3.63 13.97
CA GLU A 39 5.66 -4.39 15.05
C GLU A 39 4.41 -5.12 14.58
N GLU A 40 3.55 -4.44 13.83
CA GLU A 40 2.31 -5.03 13.33
C GLU A 40 2.55 -5.89 12.09
N VAL A 41 3.43 -5.45 11.19
CA VAL A 41 3.72 -6.18 9.95
C VAL A 41 4.34 -7.55 10.23
N GLN A 42 5.32 -7.64 11.14
CA GLN A 42 6.01 -8.91 11.40
C GLN A 42 5.10 -10.00 12.01
N ARG A 43 3.95 -9.60 12.60
CA ARG A 43 2.97 -10.54 13.16
C ARG A 43 2.16 -11.27 12.08
N GLU A 44 2.10 -10.70 10.88
CA GLU A 44 1.27 -11.19 9.77
C GLU A 44 2.10 -11.59 8.54
N PHE A 45 3.24 -10.93 8.31
CA PHE A 45 4.00 -11.01 7.06
C PHE A 45 5.51 -11.19 7.32
N ALA A 46 6.17 -11.93 6.43
CA ALA A 46 7.63 -11.92 6.37
C ALA A 46 8.13 -10.56 5.87
N ILE A 47 9.11 -9.98 6.58
CA ILE A 47 9.78 -8.74 6.19
C ILE A 47 11.09 -9.09 5.48
N VAL A 48 11.25 -8.62 4.25
CA VAL A 48 12.49 -8.74 3.48
C VAL A 48 13.14 -7.39 3.28
N PHE A 49 14.46 -7.36 3.35
CA PHE A 49 15.26 -6.16 3.14
C PHE A 49 16.00 -6.23 1.81
N ARG A 50 15.93 -5.15 1.04
CA ARG A 50 16.64 -5.01 -0.23
C ARG A 50 17.46 -3.74 -0.23
N ARG A 51 18.68 -3.82 -0.73
CA ARG A 51 19.53 -2.66 -0.92
C ARG A 51 19.30 -2.10 -2.33
N GLY A 52 18.83 -0.88 -2.42
CA GLY A 52 18.66 -0.12 -3.66
C GLY A 52 19.57 1.11 -3.69
N ALA A 53 19.43 1.94 -4.72
CA ALA A 53 20.21 3.18 -4.88
C ALA A 53 20.01 4.16 -3.71
N ALA A 54 18.81 4.19 -3.11
CA ALA A 54 18.47 5.04 -1.97
C ALA A 54 18.78 4.40 -0.60
N GLY A 55 19.50 3.26 -0.58
CA GLY A 55 19.83 2.54 0.66
C GLY A 55 18.98 1.30 0.90
N LEU A 56 18.90 0.88 2.16
CA LEU A 56 18.18 -0.33 2.57
C LEU A 56 16.68 -0.03 2.69
N GLN A 57 15.85 -0.83 2.03
CA GLN A 57 14.39 -0.72 2.04
C GLN A 57 13.77 -2.03 2.53
N ALA A 58 12.67 -1.92 3.28
CA ALA A 58 11.91 -3.05 3.80
C ALA A 58 10.63 -3.27 2.98
N TYR A 59 10.30 -4.54 2.76
CA TYR A 59 9.10 -4.97 2.06
C TYR A 59 8.41 -6.08 2.86
N ALA A 60 7.08 -6.03 2.94
CA ALA A 60 6.27 -7.16 3.39
C ALA A 60 5.98 -8.07 2.19
N LEU A 61 6.13 -9.39 2.37
CA LEU A 61 5.73 -10.38 1.37
C LEU A 61 4.24 -10.71 1.49
N LEU A 62 3.53 -10.57 0.38
CA LEU A 62 2.08 -10.78 0.27
C LEU A 62 1.72 -11.98 -0.61
N GLY A 63 2.63 -12.42 -1.47
CA GLY A 63 2.44 -13.56 -2.37
C GLY A 63 3.76 -14.09 -2.92
N LEU A 64 3.69 -15.22 -3.62
CA LEU A 64 4.88 -15.88 -4.20
C LEU A 64 5.06 -15.49 -5.67
N ASP A 65 3.96 -15.33 -6.39
CA ASP A 65 3.96 -14.98 -7.81
C ASP A 65 3.63 -13.51 -8.04
N ARG A 66 4.05 -12.98 -9.19
CA ARG A 66 3.69 -11.63 -9.61
C ARG A 66 2.16 -11.46 -9.62
N ASP A 67 1.70 -10.29 -9.22
CA ASP A 67 0.28 -9.89 -9.23
C ASP A 67 -0.63 -10.77 -8.33
N GLN A 68 -0.04 -11.53 -7.40
CA GLN A 68 -0.74 -12.35 -6.42
C GLN A 68 -0.66 -11.74 -5.02
N ASN A 69 -1.77 -11.70 -4.30
CA ASN A 69 -1.80 -11.41 -2.86
C ASN A 69 -2.62 -12.49 -2.15
N LEU A 70 -1.93 -13.30 -1.35
CA LEU A 70 -2.48 -14.44 -0.62
C LEU A 70 -3.30 -14.02 0.61
N PHE A 71 -3.21 -12.74 0.99
CA PHE A 71 -3.92 -12.17 2.13
C PHE A 71 -5.21 -11.44 1.73
N VAL A 72 -5.69 -11.66 0.51
CA VAL A 72 -6.96 -11.13 0.02
C VAL A 72 -7.86 -12.26 -0.45
N SER A 73 -9.05 -12.37 0.16
CA SER A 73 -10.11 -13.28 -0.25
C SER A 73 -11.46 -12.55 -0.16
N ASP A 74 -12.38 -12.86 -1.06
CA ASP A 74 -13.77 -12.38 -1.01
C ASP A 74 -13.89 -10.85 -0.84
N ALA A 75 -13.03 -10.10 -1.54
CA ALA A 75 -12.90 -8.65 -1.45
C ALA A 75 -12.62 -8.12 -0.02
N ARG A 76 -11.82 -8.86 0.75
CA ARG A 76 -11.41 -8.53 2.12
C ARG A 76 -9.96 -8.94 2.35
N TRP A 77 -9.29 -8.25 3.26
CA TRP A 77 -8.02 -8.71 3.80
C TRP A 77 -8.28 -9.83 4.81
N THR A 78 -7.48 -10.88 4.77
CA THR A 78 -7.55 -12.02 5.70
C THR A 78 -6.55 -11.89 6.86
N SER A 79 -5.58 -10.98 6.76
CA SER A 79 -4.67 -10.60 7.84
C SER A 79 -5.32 -9.63 8.84
N ARG A 80 -4.77 -9.57 10.06
CA ARG A 80 -5.18 -8.59 11.08
C ARG A 80 -4.65 -7.18 10.82
N TYR A 81 -3.53 -7.08 10.09
CA TYR A 81 -2.93 -5.81 9.70
C TYR A 81 -2.94 -5.65 8.18
N VAL A 82 -3.30 -4.45 7.72
CA VAL A 82 -3.18 -4.03 6.32
C VAL A 82 -2.06 -2.99 6.23
N PRO A 83 -0.98 -3.25 5.48
CA PRO A 83 0.12 -2.29 5.32
C PRO A 83 -0.37 -0.90 4.92
N ALA A 84 0.25 0.16 5.44
CA ALA A 84 -0.17 1.54 5.22
C ALA A 84 -0.22 1.90 3.73
N ASN A 85 0.66 1.31 2.92
CA ASN A 85 0.66 1.49 1.47
C ASN A 85 -0.62 0.99 0.78
N HIS A 86 -1.32 0.01 1.35
CA HIS A 86 -2.63 -0.43 0.89
C HIS A 86 -3.76 0.36 1.57
N ARG A 87 -3.64 0.60 2.88
CA ARG A 87 -4.66 1.32 3.66
C ARG A 87 -4.89 2.77 3.21
N ARG A 88 -3.84 3.45 2.70
CA ARG A 88 -3.93 4.84 2.22
C ARG A 88 -4.73 5.00 0.93
N GLY A 89 -5.02 3.90 0.22
CA GLY A 89 -5.71 3.93 -1.07
C GLY A 89 -5.02 4.89 -2.07
N PRO A 90 -5.76 5.78 -2.75
CA PRO A 90 -5.20 6.67 -3.77
C PRO A 90 -4.36 7.82 -3.20
N PHE A 91 -4.29 7.97 -1.87
CA PHE A 91 -3.67 9.14 -1.23
C PHE A 91 -2.20 8.90 -0.92
N SER A 92 -1.38 9.92 -1.16
CA SER A 92 0.03 9.97 -0.75
C SER A 92 0.25 11.27 0.00
N ILE A 93 1.16 11.26 0.99
CA ILE A 93 1.67 12.50 1.58
C ILE A 93 2.90 12.90 0.77
N GLY A 94 2.90 14.13 0.27
CA GLY A 94 4.00 14.69 -0.50
C GLY A 94 3.93 16.21 -0.49
N ILE A 95 5.04 16.83 -0.89
CA ILE A 95 5.11 18.28 -1.06
C ILE A 95 4.78 18.56 -2.52
N ALA A 96 3.71 19.32 -2.79
CA ALA A 96 3.42 19.76 -4.16
C ALA A 96 4.55 20.69 -4.63
N PRO A 97 5.03 20.56 -5.89
CA PRO A 97 5.86 21.59 -6.48
C PRO A 97 5.07 22.90 -6.43
N GLY A 98 5.67 23.95 -5.87
CA GLY A 98 5.08 25.29 -5.85
C GLY A 98 4.88 25.86 -7.25
#